data_AF-F0W2A7-F1
#
_entry.id   AF-F0W2A7-F1
#
_cell.length_a   1.000
_cell.length_b   1.000
_cell.length_c   1.000
_cell.angle_alpha   90.00
_cell.angle_beta   90.00
_cell.angle_gamma   90.00
#
_symmetry.space_group_name_H-M   'P 1'
#
loop_
_entity.id
_entity.type
_entity.pdbx_description
1 polymer ?
#
loop_
_entity_poly.entity_id
_entity_poly.type
_entity_poly.pdbx_seq_one_letter_code
_entity_poly.pdbx_strand_id
1 'polypeptide(L)'
;MGTFLQERVTKPLMKVLKSGASPQSIALALAFGVTGGVFPLPGITSVPVMLATIIFRLNPVAAMLTNYLATPINVASFPLFIYYGNSIFGNEHTEKGFSISQFTQDLKTDPLSTLLLFRFTLLNAIYLWMLCVPVMTLILYLVLTPIVRRLIPSSKKHT
;
A
#
# COMPACT_ATOMS: atom_id res chain seq x y z
N MET A 1 9.22 19.29 -13.98
CA MET A 1 8.60 18.08 -13.39
C MET A 1 9.53 16.84 -13.36
N GLY A 2 10.39 16.61 -14.36
CA GLY A 2 11.22 15.38 -14.43
C GLY A 2 12.28 15.19 -13.34
N THR A 3 12.87 16.28 -12.81
CA THR A 3 13.94 16.22 -11.80
C THR A 3 13.46 15.73 -10.43
N PHE A 4 12.25 16.11 -9.99
CA PHE A 4 11.75 15.72 -8.66
C PHE A 4 11.48 14.22 -8.56
N LEU A 5 10.90 13.62 -9.60
CA LEU A 5 10.70 12.17 -9.71
C LEU A 5 12.05 11.43 -9.80
N GLN A 6 13.00 11.97 -10.56
CA GLN A 6 14.32 11.36 -10.69
C GLN A 6 15.06 11.26 -9.36
N GLU A 7 14.98 12.29 -8.52
CA GLU A 7 15.70 12.34 -7.26
C GLU A 7 15.02 11.57 -6.13
N ARG A 8 13.69 11.63 -6.03
CA ARG A 8 12.94 10.98 -4.94
C ARG A 8 12.53 9.55 -5.24
N VAL A 9 12.43 9.17 -6.51
CA VAL A 9 11.95 7.84 -6.93
C VAL A 9 13.07 7.05 -7.60
N THR A 10 13.68 7.60 -8.65
CA THR A 10 14.61 6.83 -9.50
C THR A 10 15.97 6.58 -8.82
N LYS A 11 16.57 7.58 -8.18
CA LYS A 11 17.84 7.44 -7.42
C LYS A 11 17.75 6.39 -6.30
N PRO A 12 16.77 6.45 -5.37
CA PRO A 12 16.64 5.44 -4.32
C PRO A 12 16.31 4.05 -4.87
N LEU A 13 15.47 3.95 -5.90
CA LEU A 13 15.19 2.67 -6.56
C LEU A 13 16.47 2.06 -7.17
N MET A 14 17.27 2.86 -7.87
CA MET A 14 18.58 2.41 -8.38
C MET A 14 19.54 2.00 -7.27
N LYS A 15 19.52 2.69 -6.12
CA LYS A 15 20.34 2.32 -4.96
C LYS A 15 19.92 0.97 -4.38
N VAL A 16 18.61 0.68 -4.32
CA VAL A 16 18.06 -0.62 -3.91
C VAL A 16 18.44 -1.72 -4.91
N LEU A 17 18.29 -1.46 -6.21
CA LEU A 17 18.66 -2.44 -7.26
C LEU A 17 20.17 -2.74 -7.24
N LYS A 18 21.01 -1.79 -6.82
CA LYS A 18 22.46 -1.95 -6.67
C LYS A 18 22.90 -2.48 -5.29
N SER A 19 21.99 -2.65 -4.33
CA SER A 19 22.36 -3.06 -2.96
C SER A 19 22.65 -4.56 -2.80
N GLY A 20 22.75 -5.31 -3.90
CA GLY A 20 22.99 -6.77 -3.89
C GLY A 20 21.81 -7.60 -3.39
N ALA A 21 20.64 -6.99 -3.16
CA ALA A 21 19.44 -7.71 -2.74
C ALA A 21 18.89 -8.58 -3.87
N SER A 22 18.28 -9.72 -3.52
CA SER A 22 17.73 -10.63 -4.53
C SER A 22 16.58 -9.95 -5.30
N PRO A 23 16.46 -10.18 -6.63
CA PRO A 23 15.38 -9.62 -7.43
C PRO A 23 13.98 -9.95 -6.87
N GLN A 24 13.83 -11.15 -6.28
CA GLN A 24 12.58 -11.57 -5.65
C GLN A 24 12.26 -10.75 -4.39
N SER A 25 13.26 -10.49 -3.53
CA SER A 25 13.06 -9.68 -2.32
C SER A 25 12.66 -8.24 -2.66
N ILE A 26 13.27 -7.65 -3.68
CA ILE A 26 12.91 -6.31 -4.16
C ILE A 26 11.49 -6.31 -4.75
N ALA A 27 11.16 -7.26 -5.62
CA ALA A 27 9.81 -7.37 -6.19
C ALA A 27 8.74 -7.54 -5.10
N LEU A 28 9.04 -8.35 -4.08
CA LEU A 28 8.14 -8.54 -2.94
C LEU A 28 7.99 -7.27 -2.09
N ALA A 29 9.08 -6.54 -1.85
CA ALA A 29 9.05 -5.24 -1.16
C ALA A 29 8.18 -4.21 -1.90
N LEU A 30 8.34 -4.12 -3.22
CA LEU A 30 7.54 -3.24 -4.06
C LEU A 30 6.06 -3.65 -4.07
N ALA A 31 5.77 -4.95 -4.19
CA ALA A 31 4.41 -5.47 -4.16
C ALA A 31 3.70 -5.14 -2.83
N PHE A 32 4.34 -5.42 -1.69
CA PHE A 32 3.79 -5.09 -0.37
C PHE A 32 3.65 -3.59 -0.13
N GLY A 33 4.56 -2.78 -0.65
CA GLY A 33 4.43 -1.33 -0.55
C GLY A 33 3.23 -0.80 -1.32
N VAL A 34 2.93 -1.33 -2.49
CA VAL A 34 1.70 -0.98 -3.23
C VAL A 34 0.46 -1.49 -2.52
N THR A 35 0.39 -2.77 -2.12
CA THR A 35 -0.81 -3.33 -1.48
C THR A 35 -1.08 -2.75 -0.10
N GLY A 36 -0.03 -2.51 0.69
CA GLY A 36 -0.11 -1.80 1.96
C GLY A 36 -0.46 -0.32 1.79
N GLY A 37 -0.02 0.32 0.71
CA GLY A 37 -0.41 1.68 0.38
C GLY A 37 -1.88 1.84 -0.01
N VAL A 38 -2.55 0.76 -0.40
CA VAL A 38 -3.99 0.73 -0.70
C VAL A 38 -4.85 0.48 0.56
N PHE A 39 -4.23 0.47 1.75
CA PHE A 39 -4.93 0.27 3.02
C PHE A 39 -6.03 1.33 3.26
N PRO A 40 -7.29 0.94 3.57
CA PRO A 40 -8.46 1.83 3.57
C PRO A 40 -8.56 2.74 4.80
N LEU A 41 -7.42 3.21 5.30
CA LEU A 41 -7.30 4.20 6.37
C LEU A 41 -6.22 5.21 5.99
N PRO A 42 -6.63 6.37 5.44
CA PRO A 42 -5.71 7.45 5.09
C PRO A 42 -4.85 7.85 6.29
N GLY A 43 -3.53 7.99 6.08
CA GLY A 43 -2.59 8.39 7.13
C GLY A 43 -2.01 7.25 8.00
N ILE A 44 -2.59 6.05 7.95
CA ILE A 44 -2.11 4.87 8.71
C ILE A 44 -1.52 3.80 7.77
N THR A 45 -1.50 4.03 6.45
CA THR A 45 -0.99 3.08 5.44
C THR A 45 0.47 2.68 5.63
N SER A 46 1.27 3.50 6.31
CA SER A 46 2.67 3.20 6.65
C SER A 46 2.81 2.03 7.64
N VAL A 47 1.83 1.83 8.52
CA VAL A 47 1.85 0.77 9.54
C VAL A 47 1.85 -0.63 8.93
N PRO A 48 0.89 -1.03 8.06
CA PRO A 48 0.90 -2.35 7.45
C PRO A 48 2.12 -2.57 6.55
N VAL A 49 2.59 -1.53 5.85
CA VAL A 49 3.79 -1.61 5.01
C VAL A 49 5.04 -1.87 5.86
N MET A 50 5.19 -1.15 6.98
CA MET A 50 6.33 -1.30 7.87
C MET A 50 6.31 -2.65 8.59
N LEU A 51 5.14 -3.08 9.06
CA LEU A 51 4.95 -4.41 9.64
C LEU A 51 5.34 -5.50 8.64
N ALA A 52 4.83 -5.46 7.41
CA ALA A 52 5.20 -6.41 6.36
C ALA A 52 6.71 -6.36 6.07
N THR A 53 7.29 -5.16 6.04
CA THR A 53 8.73 -4.99 5.84
C THR A 53 9.56 -5.68 6.93
N ILE A 54 9.15 -5.56 8.20
CA ILE A 54 9.85 -6.19 9.33
C ILE A 54 9.66 -7.71 9.31
N ILE A 55 8.41 -8.18 9.15
CA ILE A 55 8.05 -9.60 9.18
C ILE A 55 8.75 -10.37 8.05
N PHE A 56 8.69 -9.85 6.83
CA PHE A 56 9.28 -10.49 5.65
C PHE A 56 10.72 -10.07 5.38
N ARG A 57 11.32 -9.25 6.27
CA ARG A 57 12.68 -8.70 6.14
C ARG A 57 12.94 -8.08 4.77
N LEU A 58 11.98 -7.29 4.30
CA LEU A 58 12.00 -6.65 2.98
C LEU A 58 12.84 -5.37 3.02
N ASN A 59 13.14 -4.84 1.84
CA ASN A 59 13.83 -3.56 1.76
C ASN A 59 12.86 -2.41 2.13
N PRO A 60 13.09 -1.71 3.26
CA PRO A 60 12.18 -0.67 3.75
C PRO A 60 12.08 0.52 2.79
N VAL A 61 13.16 0.84 2.09
CA VAL A 61 13.18 1.96 1.12
C VAL A 61 12.29 1.64 -0.07
N ALA A 62 12.38 0.42 -0.61
CA ALA A 62 11.53 0.00 -1.72
C ALA A 62 10.06 -0.01 -1.33
N ALA A 63 9.73 -0.64 -0.20
CA ALA A 63 8.35 -0.77 0.28
C ALA A 63 7.72 0.60 0.55
N MET A 64 8.40 1.49 1.28
CA MET A 64 7.89 2.83 1.56
C MET A 64 7.79 3.69 0.31
N LEU A 65 8.73 3.60 -0.62
CA LEU A 65 8.68 4.34 -1.88
C LEU A 65 7.44 3.96 -2.70
N THR A 66 7.14 2.66 -2.83
CA THR A 66 5.90 2.22 -3.48
C THR A 66 4.64 2.56 -2.70
N ASN A 67 4.70 2.59 -1.36
CA ASN A 67 3.59 3.07 -0.54
C ASN A 67 3.27 4.55 -0.84
N TYR A 68 4.30 5.40 -0.90
CA TYR A 68 4.11 6.80 -1.28
C TYR A 68 3.57 6.96 -2.70
N LEU A 69 4.05 6.16 -3.66
CA LEU A 69 3.50 6.17 -5.03
C LEU A 69 2.07 5.64 -5.10
N ALA A 70 1.68 4.77 -4.18
CA ALA A 70 0.32 4.24 -4.07
C ALA A 70 -0.65 5.20 -3.36
N THR A 71 -0.18 6.29 -2.73
CA THR A 71 -1.04 7.30 -2.09
C THR A 71 -2.18 7.84 -2.99
N PRO A 72 -1.97 8.25 -4.26
CA PRO A 72 -3.07 8.64 -5.13
C PRO A 72 -4.07 7.51 -5.38
N ILE A 73 -3.57 6.28 -5.49
CA ILE A 73 -4.41 5.08 -5.63
C ILE A 73 -5.21 4.84 -4.35
N ASN A 74 -4.61 5.05 -3.17
CA ASN A 74 -5.27 4.96 -1.87
C ASN A 74 -6.50 5.85 -1.81
N VAL A 75 -6.33 7.13 -2.16
CA VAL A 75 -7.43 8.11 -2.13
C VAL A 75 -8.56 7.70 -3.07
N ALA A 76 -8.23 7.18 -4.26
CA ALA A 76 -9.22 6.72 -5.23
C ALA A 76 -9.93 5.41 -4.82
N SER A 77 -9.23 4.50 -4.15
CA SER A 77 -9.75 3.18 -3.76
C SER A 77 -10.40 3.15 -2.39
N PHE A 78 -10.08 4.10 -1.51
CA PHE A 78 -10.73 4.29 -0.21
C PHE A 78 -12.27 4.20 -0.27
N PRO A 79 -12.98 4.97 -1.11
CA PRO A 79 -14.45 4.87 -1.19
C PRO A 79 -14.93 3.51 -1.68
N LEU A 80 -14.17 2.84 -2.56
CA LEU A 80 -14.50 1.50 -3.05
C LEU A 80 -14.42 0.46 -1.93
N PHE A 81 -13.35 0.49 -1.13
CA PHE A 81 -13.21 -0.44 0.00
C PHE A 81 -14.30 -0.25 1.06
N ILE A 82 -14.68 1.00 1.33
CA ILE A 82 -15.79 1.29 2.24
C ILE A 82 -17.11 0.74 1.69
N TYR A 83 -17.40 1.04 0.43
CA TYR A 83 -18.65 0.60 -0.22
C TYR A 83 -18.75 -0.93 -0.28
N TYR A 84 -17.75 -1.60 -0.86
CA TYR A 84 -17.76 -3.05 -1.01
C TYR A 84 -17.58 -3.77 0.34
N GLY A 85 -16.78 -3.21 1.25
CA GLY A 85 -16.59 -3.78 2.58
C GLY A 85 -17.91 -3.80 3.34
N ASN A 86 -18.64 -2.69 3.33
CA ASN A 86 -19.97 -2.63 3.94
C ASN A 86 -21.02 -3.45 3.19
N SER A 87 -20.92 -3.57 1.86
CA SER A 87 -21.87 -4.40 1.12
C SER A 87 -21.70 -5.90 1.41
N ILE A 88 -20.50 -6.35 1.75
CA ILE A 88 -20.19 -7.77 1.99
C ILE A 88 -20.29 -8.12 3.48
N PHE A 89 -19.75 -7.25 4.34
CA PHE A 89 -19.63 -7.49 5.80
C PHE A 89 -20.55 -6.60 6.64
N GLY A 90 -21.25 -5.64 6.03
CA GLY A 90 -22.13 -4.74 6.75
C GLY A 90 -23.44 -5.41 7.18
N ASN A 91 -23.91 -4.98 8.34
CA ASN A 91 -25.18 -5.40 8.94
C ASN A 91 -26.10 -4.17 9.07
N GLU A 92 -27.29 -4.33 9.63
CA GLU A 92 -28.24 -3.21 9.88
C GLU A 92 -27.64 -2.05 10.72
N HIS A 93 -26.59 -2.33 11.49
CA HIS A 93 -25.84 -1.36 12.31
C HIS A 93 -24.75 -0.59 11.54
N THR A 94 -24.47 -0.98 10.29
CA THR A 94 -23.51 -0.27 9.46
C THR A 94 -24.23 0.93 8.86
N GLU A 95 -23.80 2.14 9.24
CA GLU A 95 -24.50 3.37 8.86
C GLU A 95 -24.72 3.43 7.34
N LYS A 96 -25.98 3.28 6.92
CA LYS A 96 -26.42 3.37 5.52
C LYS A 96 -26.15 4.76 4.89
N GLY A 97 -25.52 5.68 5.62
CA GLY A 97 -25.25 7.05 5.22
C GLY A 97 -23.79 7.47 5.33
N PHE A 98 -22.81 6.56 5.23
CA PHE A 98 -21.39 6.97 5.20
C PHE A 98 -21.14 7.97 4.05
N SER A 99 -20.95 9.22 4.40
CA SER A 99 -20.65 10.30 3.48
C SER A 99 -19.17 10.65 3.55
N ILE A 100 -18.44 10.46 2.44
CA ILE A 100 -17.00 10.75 2.35
C ILE A 100 -16.72 12.22 2.70
N SER A 101 -17.61 13.15 2.34
CA SER A 101 -17.44 14.56 2.66
C SER A 101 -17.58 14.84 4.16
N GLN A 102 -18.50 14.17 4.86
CA GLN A 102 -18.64 14.30 6.31
C GLN A 102 -17.45 13.64 7.01
N PHE A 103 -17.10 12.41 6.63
CA PHE A 103 -15.95 11.71 7.18
C PHE A 103 -14.65 12.51 7.06
N THR A 104 -14.40 13.15 5.92
CA THR A 104 -13.20 13.98 5.71
C THR A 104 -13.24 15.31 6.48
N GLN A 105 -14.42 15.87 6.76
CA GLN A 105 -14.56 17.02 7.64
C GLN A 105 -14.36 16.62 9.11
N ASP A 106 -14.99 15.55 9.55
CA ASP A 106 -14.91 15.06 10.92
C ASP A 106 -13.49 14.60 11.26
N LEU A 107 -12.79 13.94 10.32
CA LEU A 107 -11.37 13.61 10.45
C LEU A 107 -10.46 14.83 10.67
N LYS A 108 -10.79 16.00 10.12
CA LYS A 108 -10.00 17.21 10.33
C LYS A 108 -10.25 17.84 11.70
N THR A 109 -11.46 17.66 12.22
CA THR A 109 -11.87 18.23 13.50
C THR A 109 -11.38 17.37 14.66
N ASP A 110 -11.71 16.08 14.62
CA ASP A 110 -11.30 15.10 15.63
C ASP A 110 -11.09 13.72 14.98
N PRO A 111 -9.83 13.39 14.63
CA PRO A 111 -9.51 12.12 13.97
C PRO A 111 -9.89 10.91 14.82
N LEU A 112 -9.66 10.97 16.13
CA LEU A 112 -9.73 9.81 17.01
C LEU A 112 -11.19 9.46 17.29
N SER A 113 -12.02 10.47 17.55
CA SER A 113 -13.47 10.30 17.71
C SER A 113 -14.14 9.85 16.40
N THR A 114 -13.71 10.36 15.25
CA THR A 114 -14.25 9.95 13.94
C THR A 114 -13.94 8.48 13.63
N LEU A 115 -12.72 8.03 13.92
CA LEU A 115 -12.35 6.62 13.75
C LEU A 115 -13.16 5.70 14.68
N LEU A 116 -13.45 6.13 15.90
CA LEU A 116 -14.29 5.39 16.85
C LEU A 116 -15.77 5.38 16.43
N LEU A 117 -16.27 6.48 15.88
CA LEU A 117 -17.63 6.62 15.38
C LEU A 117 -17.87 5.65 14.20
N PHE A 118 -16.99 5.67 13.20
CA PHE A 118 -17.10 4.85 12.00
C PHE A 118 -16.38 3.49 12.12
N ARG A 119 -16.06 3.04 13.34
CA ARG A 119 -15.22 1.84 13.57
C ARG A 119 -15.71 0.60 12.84
N PHE A 120 -17.01 0.33 12.81
CA PHE A 120 -17.56 -0.86 12.17
C PHE A 120 -17.45 -0.78 10.64
N THR A 121 -17.74 0.39 10.07
CA THR A 121 -17.55 0.67 8.64
C THR A 121 -16.09 0.52 8.22
N LEU A 122 -15.16 1.05 9.02
CA LEU A 122 -13.72 0.95 8.77
C LEU A 122 -13.22 -0.50 8.92
N LEU A 123 -13.72 -1.25 9.91
CA LEU A 123 -13.37 -2.67 10.09
C LEU A 123 -13.83 -3.51 8.90
N ASN A 124 -15.04 -3.28 8.39
CA ASN A 124 -15.54 -3.97 7.19
C ASN A 124 -14.64 -3.71 5.97
N ALA A 125 -14.20 -2.47 5.79
CA ALA A 125 -13.24 -2.12 4.74
C ALA A 125 -11.88 -2.79 4.94
N ILE A 126 -11.38 -2.85 6.18
CA ILE A 126 -10.14 -3.55 6.53
C ILE A 126 -10.27 -5.06 6.24
N TYR A 127 -11.40 -5.69 6.57
CA TYR A 127 -11.62 -7.12 6.28
C TYR A 127 -11.58 -7.41 4.79
N LEU A 128 -12.26 -6.58 3.98
CA LEU A 128 -12.20 -6.68 2.54
C LEU A 128 -10.76 -6.47 2.03
N TRP A 129 -10.05 -5.46 2.54
CA TRP A 129 -8.66 -5.24 2.19
C TRP A 129 -7.78 -6.45 2.54
N MET A 130 -7.93 -7.06 3.72
CA MET A 130 -7.18 -8.26 4.12
C MET A 130 -7.40 -9.44 3.16
N LEU A 131 -8.62 -9.59 2.63
CA LEU A 131 -8.93 -10.58 1.59
C LEU A 131 -8.26 -10.24 0.26
N CYS A 132 -8.22 -8.96 -0.11
CA CYS A 132 -7.60 -8.50 -1.35
C CYS A 132 -6.07 -8.54 -1.31
N VAL A 133 -5.43 -8.29 -0.15
CA VAL A 133 -3.97 -8.22 0.03
C VAL A 133 -3.22 -9.42 -0.55
N PRO A 134 -3.53 -10.68 -0.20
CA PRO A 134 -2.78 -11.82 -0.72
C PRO A 134 -2.91 -11.94 -2.25
N VAL A 135 -4.11 -11.71 -2.79
CA VAL A 135 -4.37 -11.77 -4.23
C VAL A 135 -3.63 -10.65 -4.97
N MET A 136 -3.76 -9.40 -4.50
CA MET A 136 -3.09 -8.25 -5.10
C MET A 136 -1.56 -8.37 -4.99
N THR A 137 -1.05 -8.83 -3.84
CA THR A 137 0.39 -8.97 -3.62
C THR A 137 0.94 -10.05 -4.52
N LEU A 138 0.23 -11.17 -4.71
CA LEU A 138 0.64 -12.24 -5.62
C LEU A 138 0.68 -11.75 -7.07
N ILE A 139 -0.37 -11.07 -7.54
CA ILE A 139 -0.42 -10.52 -8.91
C ILE A 139 0.74 -9.53 -9.12
N LEU A 140 0.92 -8.58 -8.20
CA LEU A 140 1.99 -7.59 -8.27
C LEU A 140 3.37 -8.25 -8.21
N TYR A 141 3.57 -9.24 -7.35
CA TYR A 141 4.82 -9.98 -7.27
C TYR A 141 5.13 -10.70 -8.59
N LEU A 142 4.16 -11.35 -9.21
CA LEU A 142 4.34 -12.04 -10.50
C LEU A 142 4.65 -11.07 -11.64
N VAL A 143 4.06 -9.88 -11.64
CA VAL A 143 4.31 -8.83 -12.66
C VAL A 143 5.65 -8.11 -12.42
N LEU A 144 5.97 -7.79 -11.16
CA LEU A 144 7.17 -7.03 -10.81
C LEU A 144 8.44 -7.89 -10.85
N THR A 145 8.35 -9.19 -10.54
CA THR A 145 9.51 -10.10 -10.59
C THR A 145 10.24 -10.09 -11.94
N PRO A 146 9.59 -10.26 -13.11
CA PRO A 146 10.26 -10.21 -14.40
C PRO A 146 10.79 -8.81 -14.73
N ILE A 147 10.11 -7.75 -14.31
CA ILE A 147 10.55 -6.36 -14.51
C ILE A 147 11.85 -6.13 -13.74
N VAL A 148 11.88 -6.44 -12.44
CA VAL A 148 13.05 -6.28 -11.58
C VAL A 148 14.22 -7.14 -12.07
N ARG A 149 13.95 -8.39 -12.51
CA ARG A 149 14.98 -9.27 -13.10
C ARG A 149 15.60 -8.71 -14.37
N ARG A 150 14.84 -8.00 -15.21
CA ARG A 150 15.38 -7.33 -16.42
C ARG A 150 16.18 -6.08 -16.07
N LEU A 151 15.79 -5.38 -14.99
CA LEU A 151 16.41 -4.12 -14.57
C LEU A 151 17.68 -4.31 -13.75
N ILE A 152 17.89 -5.47 -13.12
CA ILE A 152 19.14 -5.83 -12.47
C ILE A 152 20.00 -6.51 -13.55
N PRO A 153 21.00 -5.83 -14.15
CA PRO A 153 21.91 -6.50 -15.05
C PRO A 153 22.65 -7.53 -14.20
N SER A 154 22.65 -8.79 -14.64
CA SER A 154 23.51 -9.81 -14.04
C SER A 154 24.92 -9.25 -14.05
N SER A 155 25.45 -8.90 -12.87
CA SER A 155 26.85 -8.53 -12.72
C SER A 155 27.63 -9.72 -13.25
N LYS A 156 28.18 -9.60 -14.47
CA LYS A 156 29.08 -10.59 -15.02
C LYS A 156 30.19 -10.79 -13.98
N LYS A 157 30.39 -12.04 -13.58
CA LYS A 157 31.57 -12.50 -12.86
C LYS A 157 32.81 -11.81 -13.46
N HIS A 158 33.43 -10.90 -12.71
CA HIS A 158 34.83 -10.61 -12.92
C HIS A 158 35.59 -11.72 -12.20
N THR A 159 35.92 -12.73 -13.01
CA THR A 159 36.93 -13.76 -12.73
C THR A 159 38.30 -13.11 -12.68
#